data_AF-A0A5C3PVV1-F1
#
_entry.id   AF-A0A5C3PVV1-F1
#
_cell.length_a   1.000
_cell.length_b   1.000
_cell.length_c   1.000
_cell.angle_alpha   90.00
_cell.angle_beta   90.00
_cell.angle_gamma   90.00
#
_symmetry.space_group_name_H-M   'P 1'
#
loop_
_entity.id
_entity.type
_entity.pdbx_description
1 polymer ?
#
loop_
_entity_poly.entity_id
_entity_poly.type
_entity_poly.pdbx_seq_one_letter_code
_entity_poly.pdbx_strand_id
1 'polypeptide(L)'
;MPHSHIPFGRQFPLELIERIIDQLRHDVWSLRSCALTCRAWRIRGRFHLLRAIQVLGPKQLDEICSFLRGHEFVRPLVQSIYINSDMRPLHGAARAGWDHPNFIVSDLLCTPLLSQLPNLRCCKLRSGWGDVRPVAFHPSILTYLKACLSINTLCLYNMTFWSSSVFIGLLTSLPGLKHLVCHDI
;
A
#
# COMPACT_ATOMS: atom_id res chain seq x y z
N MET A 1 47.24 33.12 -17.55
CA MET A 1 46.23 32.17 -18.05
C MET A 1 45.96 31.15 -16.95
N PRO A 2 44.98 31.36 -16.05
CA PRO A 2 44.68 30.36 -15.04
C PRO A 2 43.69 29.34 -15.62
N HIS A 3 44.11 28.09 -15.70
CA HIS A 3 43.21 26.95 -15.88
C HIS A 3 42.28 26.88 -14.68
N SER A 4 41.02 27.26 -14.90
CA SER A 4 39.93 27.02 -13.96
C SER A 4 39.72 25.52 -13.83
N HIS A 5 40.42 24.91 -12.86
CA HIS A 5 40.00 23.65 -12.29
C HIS A 5 38.58 23.85 -11.77
N ILE A 6 37.59 23.39 -12.53
CA ILE A 6 36.25 23.16 -12.04
C ILE A 6 36.46 22.26 -10.82
N PRO A 7 36.17 22.71 -9.59
CA PRO A 7 36.23 21.80 -8.48
C PRO A 7 35.18 20.75 -8.80
N PHE A 8 35.58 19.48 -8.87
CA PHE A 8 34.66 18.36 -8.75
C PHE A 8 33.95 18.52 -7.41
N GLY A 9 32.94 19.38 -7.37
CA GLY A 9 32.24 19.79 -6.18
C GLY A 9 31.32 18.67 -5.75
N ARG A 10 31.91 17.63 -5.13
CA ARG A 10 31.30 16.64 -4.22
C ARG A 10 29.80 16.38 -4.41
N GLN A 11 29.35 16.15 -5.64
CA GLN A 11 28.01 15.65 -5.88
C GLN A 11 28.13 14.15 -6.06
N PHE A 12 27.57 13.43 -5.08
CA PHE A 12 27.42 11.99 -5.17
C PHE A 12 26.66 11.66 -6.47
N PRO A 13 27.14 10.74 -7.31
CA PRO A 13 26.48 10.38 -8.57
C PRO A 13 24.99 10.08 -8.36
N LEU A 14 24.14 10.59 -9.23
CA LEU A 14 22.68 10.45 -9.10
C LEU A 14 22.27 8.98 -9.03
N GLU A 15 22.92 8.12 -9.80
CA GLU A 15 22.68 6.68 -9.84
C GLU A 15 22.91 6.03 -8.47
N LEU A 16 23.94 6.49 -7.74
CA LEU A 16 24.21 5.99 -6.41
C LEU A 16 23.21 6.55 -5.39
N ILE A 17 22.79 7.83 -5.51
CA ILE A 17 21.72 8.40 -4.68
C ILE A 17 20.44 7.56 -4.85
N GLU A 18 20.03 7.31 -6.09
CA GLU A 18 18.83 6.56 -6.40
C GLU A 18 18.92 5.13 -5.89
N ARG A 19 20.08 4.47 -6.03
CA ARG A 19 20.31 3.12 -5.48
C ARG A 19 20.18 3.07 -3.97
N ILE A 20 20.66 4.08 -3.24
CA ILE A 20 20.49 4.16 -1.77
C ILE A 20 19.00 4.24 -1.43
N ILE A 21 18.26 5.14 -2.07
CA ILE A 21 16.82 5.30 -1.83
C ILE A 21 16.06 4.02 -2.23
N ASP A 22 16.48 3.33 -3.28
CA ASP A 22 15.89 2.07 -3.74
C ASP A 22 16.06 0.92 -2.72
N GLN A 23 17.08 0.97 -1.86
CA GLN A 23 17.20 0.03 -0.73
C GLN A 23 16.15 0.30 0.35
N LEU A 24 15.69 1.53 0.48
CA LEU A 24 14.70 1.95 1.47
C LEU A 24 13.25 1.72 1.01
N ARG A 25 13.02 1.14 -0.18
CA ARG A 25 11.69 0.96 -0.80
C ARG A 25 10.62 0.30 0.10
N HIS A 26 11.02 -0.43 1.14
CA HIS A 26 10.12 -1.11 2.08
C HIS A 26 9.99 -0.41 3.44
N ASP A 27 10.78 0.64 3.69
CA ASP A 27 10.74 1.45 4.92
C ASP A 27 10.16 2.84 4.64
N VAL A 28 8.85 2.97 4.86
CA VAL A 28 8.09 4.20 4.64
C VAL A 28 8.59 5.36 5.51
N TRP A 29 9.08 5.08 6.73
CA TRP A 29 9.56 6.11 7.65
C TRP A 29 10.85 6.73 7.14
N SER A 30 11.80 5.87 6.79
CA SER A 30 13.06 6.30 6.20
C SER A 30 12.84 7.01 4.87
N LEU A 31 11.94 6.52 4.01
CA LEU A 31 11.58 7.20 2.75
C LEU A 31 10.98 8.59 2.97
N ARG A 32 10.10 8.77 3.98
CA ARG A 32 9.55 10.08 4.33
C ARG A 32 10.64 11.04 4.76
N SER A 33 11.51 10.62 5.68
CA SER A 33 12.66 11.40 6.11
C SER A 33 13.55 11.78 4.93
N CYS A 34 13.91 10.81 4.08
CA CYS A 34 14.72 11.03 2.88
C CYS A 34 14.08 12.01 1.88
N ALA A 35 12.75 11.95 1.72
CA ALA A 35 12.06 12.87 0.81
C ALA A 35 12.09 14.34 1.30
N LEU A 36 12.38 14.57 2.59
CA LEU A 36 12.45 15.88 3.22
C LEU A 36 13.88 16.43 3.35
N THR A 37 14.93 15.61 3.16
CA THR A 37 16.32 16.07 3.35
C THR A 37 16.78 17.04 2.24
N CYS A 38 16.58 16.69 0.97
CA CYS A 38 17.01 17.52 -0.15
C CYS A 38 16.19 17.28 -1.43
N ARG A 39 16.31 18.17 -2.41
CA ARG A 39 15.56 18.09 -3.69
C ARG A 39 15.89 16.83 -4.51
N ALA A 40 17.15 16.39 -4.47
CA ALA A 40 17.60 15.19 -5.20
C ALA A 40 16.93 13.92 -4.65
N TRP A 41 16.82 13.79 -3.33
CA TRP A 41 16.23 12.61 -2.68
C TRP A 41 14.70 12.64 -2.73
N ARG A 42 14.10 13.84 -2.79
CA ARG A 42 12.66 14.06 -2.85
C ARG A 42 11.96 13.36 -4.01
N ILE A 43 12.52 13.40 -5.22
CA ILE A 43 11.88 12.83 -6.41
C ILE A 43 11.78 11.31 -6.27
N ARG A 44 12.91 10.64 -5.99
CA ARG A 44 12.97 9.18 -5.84
C ARG A 44 12.23 8.69 -4.60
N GLY A 45 12.32 9.42 -3.48
CA GLY A 45 11.58 9.12 -2.25
C GLY A 45 10.06 9.17 -2.48
N ARG A 46 9.55 10.23 -3.13
CA ARG A 46 8.12 10.33 -3.48
C ARG A 46 7.67 9.24 -4.43
N PHE A 47 8.50 8.87 -5.41
CA PHE A 47 8.20 7.75 -6.31
C PHE A 47 7.92 6.45 -5.54
N HIS A 48 8.77 6.07 -4.58
CA HIS A 48 8.52 4.87 -3.76
C HIS A 48 7.35 5.04 -2.79
N LEU A 49 7.14 6.24 -2.23
CA LEU A 49 5.99 6.51 -1.37
C LEU A 49 4.65 6.41 -2.11
N LEU A 50 4.59 6.79 -3.38
CA LEU A 50 3.39 6.66 -4.21
C LEU A 50 3.17 5.22 -4.71
N ARG A 51 4.22 4.40 -4.70
CA ARG A 51 4.14 3.01 -5.16
C ARG A 51 3.39 2.10 -4.18
N ALA A 52 3.37 2.45 -2.90
CA ALA A 52 2.67 1.71 -1.85
C ALA A 52 1.77 2.64 -1.05
N ILE A 53 0.45 2.53 -1.27
CA ILE A 53 -0.55 3.34 -0.55
C ILE A 53 -1.14 2.55 0.62
N GLN A 54 -1.47 3.27 1.70
CA GLN A 54 -2.13 2.70 2.87
C GLN A 54 -3.52 3.30 3.03
N VAL A 55 -4.51 2.44 3.30
CA VAL A 55 -5.90 2.82 3.58
C VAL A 55 -6.25 2.40 5.00
N LEU A 56 -6.60 3.36 5.84
CA LEU A 56 -6.90 3.21 7.27
C LEU A 56 -8.39 3.34 7.58
N GLY A 57 -9.22 3.68 6.60
CA GLY A 57 -10.66 3.81 6.81
C GLY A 57 -11.41 4.38 5.61
N PRO A 58 -12.74 4.43 5.69
CA PRO A 58 -13.60 4.83 4.57
C PRO A 58 -13.41 6.30 4.16
N LYS A 59 -13.29 7.22 5.12
CA LYS A 59 -13.03 8.65 4.81
C LYS A 59 -11.73 8.84 4.03
N GLN A 60 -10.66 8.18 4.46
CA GLN A 60 -9.37 8.23 3.77
C GLN A 60 -9.46 7.56 2.39
N LEU A 61 -10.24 6.49 2.25
CA LEU A 61 -10.47 5.83 0.96
C LEU A 61 -11.12 6.79 -0.04
N ASP A 62 -12.12 7.57 0.38
CA ASP A 62 -12.76 8.57 -0.47
C ASP A 62 -11.79 9.67 -0.89
N GLU A 63 -10.98 10.17 0.04
CA GLU A 63 -9.90 11.14 -0.24
C GLU A 63 -8.90 10.57 -1.25
N ILE A 64 -8.42 9.33 -1.05
CA ILE A 64 -7.50 8.64 -1.97
C ILE A 64 -8.14 8.50 -3.35
N CYS A 65 -9.41 8.08 -3.42
CA CYS A 65 -10.11 7.93 -4.69
C CYS A 65 -10.28 9.28 -5.40
N SER A 66 -10.62 10.35 -4.68
CA SER A 66 -10.69 11.69 -5.26
C SER A 66 -9.32 12.17 -5.76
N PHE A 67 -8.26 11.90 -5.02
CA PHE A 67 -6.90 12.24 -5.39
C PHE A 67 -6.43 11.50 -6.66
N LEU A 68 -6.68 10.18 -6.73
CA LEU A 68 -6.37 9.35 -7.89
C LEU A 68 -7.21 9.75 -9.12
N ARG A 69 -8.46 10.17 -8.93
CA ARG A 69 -9.27 10.75 -10.00
C ARG A 69 -8.65 12.03 -10.54
N GLY A 70 -8.23 12.94 -9.66
CA GLY A 70 -7.58 14.21 -10.05
C GLY A 70 -6.18 14.08 -10.63
N HIS A 71 -5.46 12.98 -10.36
CA HIS A 71 -4.07 12.78 -10.78
C HIS A 71 -3.88 11.46 -11.51
N GLU A 72 -4.28 11.41 -12.79
CA GLU A 72 -4.25 10.18 -13.59
C GLU A 72 -2.85 9.57 -13.72
N PHE A 73 -1.81 10.41 -13.75
CA PHE A 73 -0.41 9.97 -13.84
C PHE A 73 0.07 9.18 -12.61
N VAL A 74 -0.61 9.28 -11.46
CA VAL A 74 -0.26 8.55 -10.24
C VAL A 74 -0.81 7.13 -10.25
N ARG A 75 -1.97 6.91 -10.88
CA ARG A 75 -2.65 5.61 -10.98
C ARG A 75 -1.73 4.44 -11.36
N PRO A 76 -0.91 4.53 -12.44
CA PRO A 76 -0.01 3.44 -12.82
C PRO A 76 1.21 3.29 -11.90
N LEU A 77 1.53 4.28 -11.05
CA LEU A 77 2.66 4.23 -10.13
C LEU A 77 2.36 3.36 -8.92
N VAL A 78 1.09 3.32 -8.49
CA VAL A 78 0.64 2.51 -7.36
C VAL A 78 0.69 1.03 -7.74
N GLN A 79 1.51 0.26 -7.03
CA GLN A 79 1.70 -1.18 -7.25
C GLN A 79 1.36 -2.01 -6.03
N SER A 80 1.29 -1.38 -4.86
CA SER A 80 0.93 -2.05 -3.60
C SER A 80 -0.15 -1.25 -2.90
N ILE A 81 -1.17 -1.96 -2.42
CA ILE A 81 -2.16 -1.41 -1.50
C ILE A 81 -2.07 -2.14 -0.17
N TYR A 82 -2.12 -1.40 0.92
CA TYR A 82 -2.22 -1.94 2.26
C TYR A 82 -3.45 -1.36 2.97
N ILE A 83 -4.46 -2.20 3.19
CA ILE A 83 -5.63 -1.83 3.95
C ILE A 83 -5.45 -2.35 5.37
N ASN A 84 -5.50 -1.44 6.33
CA ASN A 84 -5.21 -1.74 7.72
C ASN A 84 -6.28 -1.11 8.62
N SER A 85 -7.03 -1.93 9.35
CA SER A 85 -7.91 -1.45 10.41
C SER A 85 -7.25 -1.42 11.80
N ASP A 86 -5.99 -1.85 11.93
CA ASP A 86 -5.21 -1.69 13.15
C ASP A 86 -4.76 -0.22 13.27
N MET A 87 -5.64 0.60 13.86
CA MET A 87 -5.34 1.96 14.28
C MET A 87 -4.45 1.92 15.53
N ARG A 88 -3.17 1.56 15.37
CA ARG A 88 -2.18 1.88 16.40
C ARG A 88 -1.87 3.37 16.27
N PRO A 89 -2.12 4.20 17.29
CA PRO A 89 -1.70 5.58 17.23
C PRO A 89 -0.19 5.63 17.05
N LEU A 90 0.23 6.39 16.05
CA LEU A 90 1.58 6.91 15.99
C LEU A 90 1.75 7.79 17.23
N HIS A 91 2.70 7.41 18.09
CA HIS A 91 2.98 8.01 19.41
C HIS A 91 2.06 7.55 20.56
N GLY A 92 2.57 6.58 21.33
CA GLY A 92 2.64 6.62 22.80
C GLY A 92 1.39 6.84 23.67
N ALA A 93 0.21 7.09 23.11
CA ALA A 93 -1.01 7.30 23.88
C ALA A 93 -1.53 5.92 24.34
N ALA A 94 -1.22 5.60 25.60
CA ALA A 94 -1.74 4.43 26.27
C ALA A 94 -3.26 4.58 26.52
N ARG A 95 -3.99 3.54 26.13
CA ARG A 95 -5.07 2.90 26.91
C ARG A 95 -6.14 3.82 27.52
N ALA A 96 -7.03 4.34 26.69
CA ALA A 96 -8.41 4.66 27.12
C ALA A 96 -9.34 4.57 25.91
N GLY A 97 -10.30 3.63 25.94
CA GLY A 97 -11.40 3.55 24.96
C GLY A 97 -10.95 3.30 23.52
N TRP A 98 -10.66 2.04 23.18
CA TRP A 98 -10.49 1.68 21.77
C TRP A 98 -11.86 1.74 21.10
N ASP A 99 -12.18 2.85 20.45
CA ASP A 99 -13.20 2.87 19.42
C ASP A 99 -12.68 1.98 18.28
N HIS A 100 -13.05 0.71 18.33
CA HIS A 100 -12.76 -0.21 17.24
C HIS A 100 -13.32 0.41 15.96
N PRO A 101 -12.54 0.43 14.86
CA PRO A 101 -13.05 0.93 13.61
C PRO A 101 -14.34 0.18 13.23
N ASN A 102 -15.42 0.93 13.09
CA ASN A 102 -16.75 0.42 12.73
C ASN A 102 -16.85 -0.01 11.25
N PHE A 103 -15.76 -0.49 10.64
CA PHE A 103 -15.72 -0.96 9.26
C PHE A 103 -14.97 -2.29 9.14
N ILE A 104 -15.34 -3.08 8.13
CA ILE A 104 -14.66 -4.34 7.80
C ILE A 104 -13.62 -4.04 6.71
N VAL A 105 -12.41 -4.59 6.85
CA VAL A 105 -11.28 -4.34 5.93
C VAL A 105 -11.60 -4.71 4.48
N SER A 106 -12.41 -5.76 4.25
CA SER A 106 -12.86 -6.14 2.91
C SER A 106 -13.76 -5.11 2.25
N ASP A 107 -14.51 -4.33 3.02
CA ASP A 107 -15.43 -3.32 2.45
C ASP A 107 -14.66 -2.18 1.78
N LEU A 108 -13.43 -1.94 2.24
CA LEU A 108 -12.53 -0.96 1.65
C LEU A 108 -11.89 -1.45 0.33
N LEU A 109 -11.91 -2.77 0.05
CA LEU A 109 -11.56 -3.30 -1.26
C LEU A 109 -12.73 -3.16 -2.24
N CYS A 110 -13.01 -1.94 -2.68
CA CYS A 110 -14.13 -1.68 -3.58
C CYS A 110 -13.70 -1.61 -5.06
N THR A 111 -14.64 -1.88 -5.97
CA THR A 111 -14.38 -1.81 -7.42
C THR A 111 -13.94 -0.42 -7.90
N PRO A 112 -14.43 0.73 -7.37
CA PRO A 112 -13.94 2.05 -7.78
C PRO A 112 -12.49 2.31 -7.42
N LEU A 113 -12.00 1.70 -6.34
CA LEU A 113 -10.59 1.81 -5.96
C LEU A 113 -9.73 0.97 -6.91
N LEU A 114 -10.09 -0.31 -7.08
CA LEU A 114 -9.30 -1.23 -7.88
C LEU A 114 -9.25 -0.84 -9.37
N SER A 115 -10.34 -0.27 -9.91
CA SER A 115 -10.40 0.21 -11.31
C SER A 115 -9.43 1.36 -11.60
N GLN A 116 -9.02 2.11 -10.57
CA GLN A 116 -8.06 3.20 -10.71
C GLN A 116 -6.60 2.74 -10.61
N LEU A 117 -6.33 1.45 -10.34
CA LEU A 117 -4.99 0.94 -10.05
C LEU A 117 -4.58 -0.15 -11.07
N PRO A 118 -4.31 0.20 -12.32
CA PRO A 118 -4.08 -0.78 -13.40
C PRO A 118 -2.85 -1.66 -13.17
N ASN A 119 -1.86 -1.16 -12.42
CA ASN A 119 -0.59 -1.84 -12.16
C ASN A 119 -0.50 -2.45 -10.76
N LEU A 120 -1.64 -2.67 -10.09
CA LEU A 120 -1.66 -3.25 -8.75
C LEU A 120 -1.11 -4.69 -8.78
N ARG A 121 -0.06 -4.95 -8.01
CA ARG A 121 0.64 -6.25 -7.94
C ARG A 121 0.55 -6.89 -6.56
N CYS A 122 0.51 -6.07 -5.52
CA CYS A 122 0.49 -6.52 -4.14
C CYS A 122 -0.73 -5.96 -3.41
N CYS A 123 -1.51 -6.85 -2.81
CA CYS A 123 -2.63 -6.51 -1.94
C CYS A 123 -2.35 -7.03 -0.53
N LYS A 124 -2.40 -6.14 0.46
CA LYS A 124 -2.22 -6.49 1.86
C LYS A 124 -3.45 -6.08 2.65
N LEU A 125 -3.99 -6.99 3.44
CA LEU A 125 -5.16 -6.77 4.29
C LEU A 125 -4.79 -7.14 5.72
N ARG A 126 -5.00 -6.21 6.66
CA ARG A 126 -4.84 -6.46 8.10
C ARG A 126 -6.10 -6.05 8.84
N SER A 127 -6.66 -6.98 9.61
CA SER A 127 -7.68 -6.64 10.62
C SER A 127 -7.06 -6.19 11.94
N GLY A 128 -7.79 -5.33 12.65
CA GLY A 128 -7.44 -4.88 13.99
C GLY A 128 -7.50 -6.01 15.00
N TRP A 129 -6.67 -5.92 16.04
CA TRP A 129 -6.67 -6.89 17.13
C TRP A 129 -8.01 -6.82 17.87
N GLY A 130 -8.71 -7.95 17.99
CA GLY A 130 -10.04 -8.03 18.60
C GLY A 130 -11.21 -7.80 17.63
N ASP A 131 -10.97 -7.50 16.35
CA ASP A 131 -12.04 -7.55 15.35
C ASP A 131 -12.34 -9.01 15.01
N VAL A 132 -13.38 -9.53 15.65
CA VAL A 132 -13.83 -10.92 15.42
C VAL A 132 -14.67 -11.01 14.15
N ARG A 133 -15.08 -9.89 13.54
CA ARG A 133 -16.01 -9.88 12.42
C ARG A 133 -15.40 -10.59 11.21
N PRO A 134 -15.95 -11.75 10.83
CA PRO A 134 -15.47 -12.47 9.68
C PRO A 134 -15.68 -11.68 8.39
N VAL A 135 -14.66 -11.77 7.55
CA VAL A 135 -14.51 -11.03 6.32
C VAL A 135 -15.43 -11.62 5.26
N ALA A 136 -16.09 -10.74 4.51
CA ALA A 136 -16.91 -11.11 3.36
C ALA A 136 -16.51 -10.25 2.16
N PHE A 137 -16.32 -10.90 1.00
CA PHE A 137 -16.03 -10.21 -0.24
C PHE A 137 -17.28 -10.16 -1.10
N HIS A 138 -17.64 -8.96 -1.55
CA HIS A 138 -18.74 -8.81 -2.50
C HIS A 138 -18.42 -9.55 -3.81
N PRO A 139 -19.37 -10.28 -4.42
CA PRO A 139 -19.13 -11.03 -5.66
C PRO A 139 -18.54 -10.19 -6.79
N SER A 140 -18.94 -8.93 -6.92
CA SER A 140 -18.38 -8.01 -7.94
C SER A 140 -16.88 -7.77 -7.78
N ILE A 141 -16.38 -7.75 -6.54
CA ILE A 141 -14.94 -7.60 -6.28
C ILE A 141 -14.22 -8.87 -6.72
N LEU A 142 -14.76 -10.03 -6.36
CA LEU A 142 -14.20 -11.32 -6.76
C LEU A 142 -14.16 -11.48 -8.29
N THR A 143 -15.20 -11.03 -8.99
CA THR A 143 -15.23 -11.00 -10.46
C THR A 143 -14.19 -10.02 -11.03
N TYR A 144 -14.05 -8.84 -10.43
CA TYR A 144 -13.05 -7.87 -10.87
C TYR A 144 -11.63 -8.40 -10.66
N LEU A 145 -11.35 -9.00 -9.50
CA LEU A 145 -10.07 -9.63 -9.21
C LEU A 145 -9.73 -10.75 -10.19
N LYS A 146 -10.73 -11.53 -10.63
CA LYS A 146 -10.55 -12.56 -11.67
C LYS A 146 -10.07 -11.97 -13.00
N ALA A 147 -10.56 -10.78 -13.34
CA ALA A 147 -10.12 -10.06 -14.54
C ALA A 147 -8.75 -9.39 -14.36
N CYS A 148 -8.32 -9.13 -13.12
CA CYS A 148 -7.03 -8.52 -12.80
C CYS A 148 -5.89 -9.56 -12.74
N LEU A 149 -5.20 -9.73 -13.86
CA LEU A 149 -4.03 -10.62 -13.97
C LEU A 149 -2.76 -10.07 -13.29
N SER A 150 -2.75 -8.81 -12.87
CA SER A 150 -1.55 -8.12 -12.36
C SER A 150 -1.21 -8.45 -10.91
N ILE A 151 -2.19 -8.86 -10.09
CA ILE A 151 -1.99 -9.14 -8.68
C ILE A 151 -1.30 -10.49 -8.52
N ASN A 152 -0.07 -10.46 -8.00
CA ASN A 152 0.77 -11.63 -7.80
C ASN A 152 1.09 -11.92 -6.34
N THR A 153 0.86 -10.96 -5.45
CA THR A 153 1.16 -11.08 -4.02
C THR A 153 -0.07 -10.70 -3.20
N LEU A 154 -0.53 -11.63 -2.37
CA LEU A 154 -1.59 -11.40 -1.39
C LEU A 154 -1.04 -11.64 0.01
N CYS A 155 -1.22 -10.67 0.91
CA CYS A 155 -0.86 -10.83 2.32
C CYS A 155 -2.08 -10.59 3.20
N LEU A 156 -2.40 -11.56 4.05
CA LEU A 156 -3.53 -11.53 4.98
C LEU A 156 -2.99 -11.62 6.41
N TYR A 157 -3.37 -10.66 7.24
CA TYR A 157 -2.93 -10.57 8.64
C TYR A 157 -4.15 -10.44 9.56
N ASN A 158 -4.24 -11.31 10.57
CA ASN A 158 -5.28 -11.26 11.60
C ASN A 158 -6.70 -11.26 10.99
N MET A 159 -6.95 -12.08 9.97
CA MET A 159 -8.26 -12.07 9.28
C MET A 159 -9.09 -13.27 9.71
N THR A 160 -10.36 -13.08 10.01
CA THR A 160 -11.28 -14.19 10.29
C THR A 160 -12.16 -14.45 9.07
N PHE A 161 -12.38 -15.71 8.72
CA PHE A 161 -13.24 -16.10 7.60
C PHE A 161 -14.44 -16.89 8.13
N TRP A 162 -15.64 -16.60 7.63
CA TRP A 162 -16.86 -17.37 7.96
C TRP A 162 -16.73 -18.85 7.59
N SER A 163 -16.03 -19.12 6.49
CA SER A 163 -15.83 -20.47 5.95
C SER A 163 -14.57 -20.50 5.09
N SER A 164 -13.97 -21.67 4.99
CA SER A 164 -12.89 -21.93 4.04
C SER A 164 -13.33 -21.65 2.60
N SER A 165 -14.61 -21.74 2.28
CA SER A 165 -15.12 -21.42 0.93
C SER A 165 -14.91 -19.96 0.55
N VAL A 166 -15.00 -19.02 1.49
CA VAL A 166 -14.75 -17.59 1.22
C VAL A 166 -13.28 -17.35 0.94
N PHE A 167 -12.41 -18.01 1.71
CA PHE A 167 -10.96 -17.96 1.50
C PHE A 167 -10.55 -18.57 0.15
N ILE A 168 -11.04 -19.77 -0.17
CA ILE A 168 -10.81 -20.40 -1.48
C ILE A 168 -11.43 -19.60 -2.62
N GLY A 169 -12.59 -18.99 -2.42
CA GLY A 169 -13.22 -18.08 -3.37
C GLY A 169 -12.34 -16.87 -3.69
N LEU A 170 -11.70 -16.28 -2.67
CA LEU A 170 -10.73 -15.20 -2.87
C LEU A 170 -9.49 -15.65 -3.64
N LEU A 171 -8.92 -16.81 -3.29
CA LEU A 171 -7.72 -17.34 -3.96
C LEU A 171 -8.00 -17.72 -5.42
N THR A 172 -9.13 -18.38 -5.68
CA THR A 172 -9.56 -18.72 -7.06
C THR A 172 -9.92 -17.48 -7.87
N SER A 173 -10.15 -16.35 -7.21
CA SER A 173 -10.33 -15.06 -7.85
C SER A 173 -9.03 -14.37 -8.27
N LEU A 174 -7.86 -14.92 -7.95
CA LEU A 174 -6.56 -14.31 -8.25
C LEU A 174 -5.72 -15.29 -9.10
N PRO A 175 -6.01 -15.43 -10.41
CA PRO A 175 -5.33 -16.41 -11.25
C PRO A 175 -3.82 -16.14 -11.41
N GLY A 176 -3.37 -14.89 -11.23
CA GLY A 176 -1.97 -14.49 -11.31
C GLY A 176 -1.18 -14.63 -10.00
N LEU A 177 -1.79 -15.16 -8.92
CA LEU A 177 -1.18 -15.20 -7.59
C LEU A 177 0.04 -16.13 -7.56
N LYS A 178 1.19 -15.59 -7.14
CA LYS A 178 2.46 -16.32 -6.99
C LYS A 178 2.89 -16.43 -5.54
N HIS A 179 2.55 -15.43 -4.74
CA HIS A 179 2.96 -15.32 -3.35
C HIS A 179 1.74 -15.09 -2.47
N LEU A 180 1.51 -16.02 -1.55
CA LEU A 180 0.50 -15.91 -0.51
C LEU A 180 1.22 -15.87 0.85
N VAL A 181 0.94 -14.84 1.63
CA VAL A 181 1.42 -14.71 3.01
C VAL A 181 0.21 -14.64 3.93
N CYS A 182 0.21 -15.52 4.91
CA CYS A 182 -0.87 -15.69 5.86
C CYS A 182 -0.31 -15.63 7.27
N HIS A 183 -0.87 -14.77 8.12
CA HIS A 183 -0.49 -14.65 9.51
C HIS A 183 -1.75 -14.52 10.36
N ASP A 184 -1.97 -15.44 11.29
CA ASP A 184 -3.16 -15.50 12.16
C ASP A 184 -4.49 -15.39 11.38
N ILE A 185 -4.79 -16.41 10.56
CA ILE A 185 -6.05 -16.56 9.80
C ILE A 185 -6.86 -17.79 10.23
#